data_AF-F4HC37-F1
#
_entry.id   AF-F4HC37-F1
#
_cell.length_a   1.000
_cell.length_b   1.000
_cell.length_c   1.000
_cell.angle_alpha   90.00
_cell.angle_beta   90.00
_cell.angle_gamma   90.00
#
_symmetry.space_group_name_H-M   'P 1'
#
loop_
_entity.id
_entity.type
_entity.pdbx_description
1 polymer ?
#
loop_
_entity_poly.entity_id
_entity_poly.type
_entity_poly.pdbx_seq_one_letter_code
_entity_poly.pdbx_strand_id
1 'polypeptide(L)' 'MAVEIKALFDESRGSAGKRTLKARLKSKGIEVGLALIRQLMKQQGLVSKQPQKRWRTGTSEQASTLFNNVLKSAI' A
#
# COMPACT_ATOMS: atom_id res chain seq x y z
N MET A 1 2.07 4.61 24.35
CA MET A 1 1.16 4.12 23.29
C MET A 1 1.27 4.89 21.97
N ALA A 2 1.13 6.22 21.95
CA ALA A 2 1.26 7.02 20.73
C ALA A 2 2.63 6.84 20.03
N VAL A 3 3.72 6.90 20.81
CA VAL A 3 5.10 6.67 20.36
C VAL A 3 5.27 5.29 19.73
N GLU A 4 4.71 4.24 20.35
CA GLU A 4 4.77 2.87 19.84
C GLU A 4 4.04 2.73 18.50
N ILE A 5 2.85 3.34 18.37
CA ILE A 5 2.11 3.38 17.11
C ILE A 5 2.92 4.09 16.02
N LYS A 6 3.58 5.21 16.34
CA LYS A 6 4.41 5.95 15.40
C LYS A 6 5.64 5.14 14.98
N ALA A 7 6.33 4.50 15.92
CA ALA A 7 7.48 3.65 15.64
C ALA A 7 7.11 2.49 14.70
N LEU A 8 6.01 1.78 14.98
CA LEU A 8 5.52 0.69 14.12
C LEU A 8 5.06 1.19 12.74
N PHE A 9 4.50 2.40 12.67
CA PHE A 9 4.12 3.03 11.41
C PHE A 9 5.35 3.39 10.57
N ASP A 10 6.37 4.00 11.19
CA ASP A 10 7.61 4.38 10.53
C ASP A 10 8.40 3.14 10.07
N GLU A 11 8.47 2.10 10.90
CA GLU A 11 9.05 0.79 10.57
C GLU A 11 8.38 0.16 9.34
N SER A 12 7.05 0.32 9.21
CA SER A 12 6.30 -0.15 8.04
C SER A 12 6.48 0.73 6.79
N ARG A 13 7.33 1.76 6.86
CA ARG A 13 7.51 2.80 5.84
C ARG A 13 6.19 3.52 5.51
N GLY A 14 5.32 3.69 6.51
CA GLY A 14 4.02 4.33 6.39
C GLY A 14 2.93 3.48 5.71
N SER A 15 3.11 2.17 5.60
CA SER A 15 2.09 1.27 5.03
C SER A 15 1.12 0.71 6.08
N ALA A 16 1.50 0.63 7.35
CA ALA A 16 0.69 0.01 8.40
C ALA A 16 -0.56 0.85 8.74
N GLY A 17 -1.73 0.28 8.45
CA GLY A 17 -3.01 0.81 8.92
C GLY A 17 -3.38 0.31 10.32
N LYS A 18 -4.48 0.84 10.88
CA LYS A 18 -4.98 0.50 12.24
C LYS A 18 -5.11 -1.01 12.54
N ARG A 19 -5.41 -1.83 11.53
CA ARG A 19 -5.51 -3.30 11.66
C ARG A 19 -4.13 -3.95 11.81
N THR A 20 -3.18 -3.57 10.94
CA THR A 20 -1.79 -4.01 11.00
C THR A 20 -1.14 -3.57 12.31
N LEU A 21 -1.36 -2.33 12.73
CA LEU A 21 -0.88 -1.80 14.00
C LEU A 21 -1.46 -2.58 15.18
N LYS A 22 -2.76 -2.92 15.17
CA LYS A 22 -3.36 -3.79 16.20
C LYS A 22 -2.66 -5.14 16.28
N ALA A 23 -2.39 -5.78 15.13
CA ALA A 23 -1.70 -7.07 15.10
C ALA A 23 -0.27 -6.96 15.67
N ARG A 24 0.47 -5.92 15.29
CA ARG A 24 1.84 -5.67 15.78
C ARG A 24 1.88 -5.29 17.27
N LEU A 25 0.89 -4.55 17.76
CA LEU A 25 0.75 -4.27 19.20
C LEU A 25 0.42 -5.56 19.98
N LYS A 26 -0.49 -6.38 19.46
CA LYS A 26 -0.84 -7.67 20.06
C LYS A 26 0.36 -8.62 20.13
N SER A 27 1.20 -8.67 19.09
CA SER A 27 2.43 -9.49 19.11
C SER A 27 3.46 -9.00 20.13
N LYS A 28 3.37 -7.73 20.57
CA LYS A 28 4.17 -7.17 21.66
C LYS A 28 3.49 -7.29 23.03
N GLY A 29 2.37 -8.03 23.14
CA GLY A 29 1.61 -8.20 24.38
C GLY A 29 0.72 -7.00 24.75
N ILE A 30 0.53 -6.05 23.82
CA ILE A 30 -0.25 -4.84 24.07
C ILE A 30 -1.63 -4.97 23.43
N GLU A 31 -2.66 -5.17 24.25
CA GLU A 31 -4.04 -5.29 23.76
C GLU A 31 -4.73 -3.93 23.68
N VAL A 32 -5.12 -3.53 22.46
CA VAL A 32 -5.73 -2.22 22.19
C VAL A 32 -6.88 -2.31 21.19
N GLY A 33 -7.94 -1.57 21.45
CA GLY A 33 -9.08 -1.42 20.55
C GLY A 33 -8.75 -0.61 19.28
N LEU A 34 -9.42 -0.94 18.17
CA LEU A 34 -9.26 -0.24 16.89
C LEU A 34 -9.67 1.24 16.94
N ALA A 35 -10.60 1.60 17.83
CA ALA A 35 -11.05 2.98 18.03
C ALA A 35 -9.91 3.85 18.57
N LEU A 36 -9.24 3.39 19.63
CA LEU A 36 -8.11 4.10 20.23
C LEU A 36 -6.94 4.23 19.25
N ILE A 37 -6.60 3.15 18.54
CA ILE A 37 -5.54 3.19 17.52
C ILE A 37 -5.86 4.23 16.44
N ARG A 38 -7.11 4.25 15.94
CA ARG A 38 -7.55 5.24 14.94
C ARG A 38 -7.43 6.67 15.49
N GLN A 39 -7.88 6.91 16.72
CA GLN A 39 -7.79 8.24 17.34
C GLN A 39 -6.34 8.70 17.47
N LEU A 40 -5.45 7.84 17.97
CA LEU A 40 -4.03 8.14 18.12
C LEU A 40 -3.33 8.34 16.77
N MET A 41 -3.71 7.59 15.72
CA MET A 41 -3.23 7.84 14.36
C MET A 41 -3.67 9.22 13.87
N LYS A 42 -4.94 9.58 14.05
CA LYS A 42 -5.48 10.90 13.65
C LYS A 42 -4.78 12.05 14.38
N GLN A 43 -4.61 11.94 15.70
CA GLN A 43 -3.93 12.95 16.51
C GLN A 43 -2.48 13.20 16.07
N GLN A 44 -1.84 12.18 15.51
CA GLN A 44 -0.45 12.24 15.04
C GLN A 44 -0.33 12.46 13.52
N GLY A 45 -1.45 12.64 12.79
CA GLY A 45 -1.43 12.81 11.34
C GLY A 45 -0.97 11.58 10.53
N LEU A 46 -1.06 10.37 11.10
CA LEU A 46 -0.59 9.14 10.46
C LEU A 46 -1.61 8.61 9.46
N VAL A 47 -1.23 8.57 8.18
CA VAL A 47 -2.08 8.06 7.08
C VAL A 47 -1.34 6.97 6.31
N SER A 48 -1.95 5.78 6.24
CA SER A 48 -1.38 4.63 5.52
C SER A 48 -1.35 4.89 4.01
N LYS A 49 -0.19 4.59 3.40
CA LYS A 49 0.04 4.71 1.95
C LYS A 49 -0.95 3.85 1.17
N GLN A 50 -1.53 4.43 0.12
CA GLN A 50 -2.38 3.71 -0.81
C GLN A 50 -1.57 3.20 -2.00
N PRO A 51 -1.80 1.95 -2.46
CA PRO A 51 -1.14 1.41 -3.63
C PRO A 51 -1.39 2.32 -4.84
N GLN A 52 -0.31 2.77 -5.47
CA GLN A 52 -0.40 3.58 -6.68
C GLN A 52 -0.65 2.65 -7.87
N LYS A 53 -1.57 3.05 -8.77
CA LYS A 53 -1.75 2.33 -10.03
C LYS A 53 -0.48 2.48 -10.86
N ARG A 54 0.31 1.41 -10.97
CA ARG A 54 1.41 1.36 -11.91
C ARG A 54 0.85 0.97 -13.26
N TRP A 55 0.79 1.92 -14.19
CA TRP A 55 0.52 1.61 -15.58
C TRP A 55 1.59 0.63 -16.06
N ARG A 56 1.16 -0.49 -16.67
CA ARG A 56 2.07 -1.42 -17.32
C ARG A 56 2.60 -0.67 -18.55
N THR A 57 3.84 -0.19 -18.50
CA THR A 57 4.58 0.17 -19.72
C THR A 57 4.94 -1.14 -20.43
N GLY A 58 3.93 -1.83 -20.95
CA GLY A 58 4.13 -2.67 -22.12
C GLY A 58 4.22 -1.69 -23.27
N THR A 59 5.39 -1.59 -23.89
CA THR A 59 5.66 -0.71 -25.01
C THR A 59 4.52 -0.84 -26.02
N SER A 60 3.77 0.25 -26.25
CA SER A 60 2.72 0.33 -27.29
C SER A 60 3.22 -0.09 -28.68
N GLU A 61 4.54 -0.08 -28.85
CA GLU A 61 5.28 -0.53 -30.02
C GLU A 61 5.18 -2.05 -30.27
N GLN A 62 5.07 -2.90 -29.24
CA GLN A 62 4.90 -4.35 -29.46
C GLN A 62 3.50 -4.70 -29.95
N ALA A 63 2.48 -3.95 -29.51
CA ALA A 63 1.11 -4.14 -29.96
C ALA A 63 0.92 -3.69 -31.42
N SER A 64 1.54 -2.59 -31.84
CA SER A 64 1.46 -2.12 -33.23
C SER A 64 2.24 -3.02 -34.20
N THR A 65 3.41 -3.52 -33.80
CA THR A 65 4.23 -4.40 -34.65
C THR A 65 3.52 -5.73 -34.94
N LEU A 66 2.84 -6.30 -33.93
CA LEU A 66 2.02 -7.51 -34.11
C LEU A 66 0.84 -7.28 -35.05
N PHE A 67 0.14 -6.15 -34.90
CA PHE A 67 -1.00 -5.82 -35.76
C PHE A 67 -0.61 -5.65 -37.23
N ASN A 68 0.54 -5.01 -37.49
CA ASN A 68 1.02 -4.73 -38.86
C ASN A 68 1.46 -6.00 -39.62
N ASN A 69 2.04 -6.97 -38.91
CA ASN A 69 2.52 -8.20 -39.54
C ASN A 69 1.37 -9.11 -40.01
N VAL A 70 0.25 -9.14 -39.27
CA VAL A 70 -0.94 -9.94 -39.64
C VAL A 70 -1.62 -9.40 -40.91
N LEU A 71 -1.64 -8.07 -41.10
CA LEU A 71 -2.21 -7.45 -42.29
C LEU A 71 -1.38 -7.69 -43.56
N LYS A 72 -0.05 -7.78 -43.42
CA LYS A 72 0.86 -8.07 -44.55
C LYS A 72 0.83 -9.52 -45.02
N SER A 73 0.43 -10.46 -44.16
CA SER A 73 0.30 -11.88 -44.53
C SER A 73 -1.05 -12.24 -45.15
N ALA A 74 -2.00 -11.30 -45.21
CA ALA A 74 -3.37 -11.51 -45.69
C ALA A 74 -3.64 -10.89 -47.08
N ILE A 75 -2.60 -10.40 -47.76
CA ILE A 75 -2.61 -9.92 -49.16
C ILE A 75 -1.59 -10.78 -49.92
#